data_AF-M7A7I9-F1
#
_entry.id   AF-M7A7I9-F1
#
_cell.length_a   1.000
_cell.length_b   1.000
_cell.length_c   1.000
_cell.angle_alpha   90.00
_cell.angle_beta   90.00
_cell.angle_gamma   90.00
#
_symmetry.space_group_name_H-M   'P 1'
#
loop_
_entity.id
_entity.type
_entity.pdbx_description
1 polymer ?
#
loop_
_entity_poly.entity_id
_entity_poly.type
_entity_poly.pdbx_seq_one_letter_code
_entity_poly.pdbx_strand_id
1 'polypeptide(L)'
;MIPPQFLQPIVKTLKEIVEFYNVTIILCTATQPTLSSIKSIDLNFDGINTAIELAPEPEKLFQELKRVIIHKSEERKLSFIEIATKISNYDQVLTIVNRKSDSSGIFNQLTGNKYYLTTNLCAEHRRDILKKVKSHLSNGESVYLVSTQLIEAGVDIDFPIVFRAVAGLDSIAQAAGRCNREGKLVDENGQEKLGEVFLFHLQQDPPSGHLLQTKQASEDCIKNFEELIHPDTLKQYFNTLFWLKQDKGLDKEEIEKDKRSFQFETINKNFKLIDKDSRPVIVPYKEGKDLIVQLQNSVVQNNFVDYKLIRKSQRYTVNLKTNLYNKLLSEGIISEIEGIIGILNFDSYYHNDLGILESPNDQDLII
;
A
#
# COMPACT_ATOMS: atom_id res chain seq x y z
N MET A 1 6.77 -4.69 -2.89
CA MET A 1 7.93 -5.57 -2.64
C MET A 1 7.65 -6.97 -3.18
N ILE A 2 8.66 -7.70 -3.67
CA ILE A 2 8.52 -9.12 -4.00
C ILE A 2 8.20 -9.88 -2.70
N PRO A 3 7.10 -10.66 -2.63
CA PRO A 3 6.79 -11.43 -1.44
C PRO A 3 7.91 -12.43 -1.14
N PRO A 4 8.45 -12.48 0.10
CA PRO A 4 9.58 -13.33 0.43
C PRO A 4 9.36 -14.80 0.04
N GLN A 5 8.14 -15.32 0.18
CA GLN A 5 7.78 -16.70 -0.13
C GLN A 5 7.96 -17.12 -1.60
N PHE A 6 8.12 -16.16 -2.51
CA PHE A 6 8.36 -16.39 -3.93
C PHE A 6 9.70 -15.81 -4.39
N LEU A 7 10.54 -15.32 -3.48
CA LEU A 7 11.75 -14.60 -3.82
C LEU A 7 12.75 -15.49 -4.58
N GLN A 8 13.01 -16.71 -4.07
CA GLN A 8 13.96 -17.63 -4.68
C GLN A 8 13.55 -18.07 -6.11
N PRO A 9 12.29 -18.49 -6.38
CA PRO A 9 11.89 -18.86 -7.74
C PRO A 9 11.85 -17.68 -8.71
N ILE A 10 11.49 -16.47 -8.23
CA ILE A 10 11.55 -15.26 -9.06
C ILE A 10 12.99 -14.97 -9.46
N VAL A 11 13.92 -14.92 -8.51
CA VAL A 11 15.32 -14.58 -8.77
C VAL A 11 15.99 -15.57 -9.70
N LYS A 12 15.75 -16.88 -9.53
CA LYS A 12 16.27 -17.88 -10.47
C LYS A 12 15.70 -17.75 -11.87
N THR A 13 14.41 -17.45 -11.99
CA THR A 13 13.81 -17.20 -13.31
C THR A 13 14.41 -15.96 -13.97
N LEU A 14 14.70 -14.89 -13.22
CA LEU A 14 15.41 -13.73 -13.76
C LEU A 14 16.84 -14.10 -14.22
N LYS A 15 17.57 -14.92 -13.46
CA LYS A 15 18.90 -15.43 -13.86
C LYS A 15 18.83 -16.23 -15.16
N GLU A 16 17.89 -17.18 -15.25
CA GLU A 16 17.67 -18.00 -16.45
C GLU A 16 17.37 -17.15 -17.68
N ILE A 17 16.52 -16.12 -17.55
CA ILE A 17 16.16 -15.22 -18.64
C ILE A 17 17.39 -14.43 -19.14
N VAL A 18 18.21 -13.91 -18.22
CA VAL A 18 19.45 -13.21 -18.59
C VAL A 18 20.45 -14.14 -19.27
N GLU A 19 20.64 -15.34 -18.71
CA GLU A 19 21.66 -16.30 -19.16
C GLU A 19 21.34 -16.94 -20.52
N PHE A 20 20.08 -17.34 -20.72
CA PHE A 20 19.69 -18.16 -21.89
C PHE A 20 18.95 -17.38 -22.98
N TYR A 21 18.42 -16.20 -22.70
CA TYR A 21 17.53 -15.47 -23.63
C TYR A 21 18.06 -14.10 -24.06
N ASN A 22 19.32 -13.77 -23.75
CA ASN A 22 19.97 -12.51 -24.13
C ASN A 22 19.16 -11.27 -23.70
N VAL A 23 18.59 -11.32 -22.50
CA VAL A 23 17.80 -10.23 -21.92
C VAL A 23 18.65 -9.42 -20.96
N THR A 24 18.60 -8.10 -21.07
CA THR A 24 19.13 -7.20 -20.04
C THR A 24 17.99 -6.77 -19.13
N ILE A 25 18.16 -6.97 -17.82
CA ILE A 25 17.17 -6.58 -16.81
C ILE A 25 17.71 -5.36 -16.06
N ILE A 26 16.94 -4.28 -16.08
CA ILE A 26 17.21 -3.08 -15.28
C ILE A 26 16.30 -3.12 -14.05
N LEU A 27 16.91 -3.11 -12.87
CA LEU A 27 16.19 -3.09 -11.60
C LEU A 27 16.05 -1.64 -11.13
N CYS A 28 14.83 -1.09 -11.23
CA CYS A 28 14.51 0.25 -10.74
C CYS A 28 13.59 0.15 -9.53
N THR A 29 14.12 0.31 -8.32
CA THR A 29 13.29 0.36 -7.10
C THR A 29 13.90 1.31 -6.07
N ALA A 30 13.04 2.08 -5.40
CA ALA A 30 13.45 2.96 -4.30
C ALA A 30 13.97 2.17 -3.09
N THR A 31 13.58 0.89 -2.98
CA THR A 31 13.99 -0.03 -1.93
C THR A 31 14.36 -1.35 -2.58
N GLN A 32 15.62 -1.51 -2.97
CA GLN A 32 16.07 -2.76 -3.55
C GLN A 32 16.23 -3.80 -2.45
N PRO A 33 15.50 -4.93 -2.49
CA PRO A 33 15.80 -6.04 -1.61
C PRO A 33 17.23 -6.49 -1.85
N THR A 34 17.91 -7.03 -0.83
CA THR A 34 19.23 -7.65 -1.02
C THR A 34 19.10 -8.82 -1.99
N LEU A 35 19.41 -8.59 -3.26
CA LEU A 35 19.32 -9.62 -4.30
C LEU A 35 20.63 -10.40 -4.46
N SER A 36 21.71 -10.01 -3.79
CA SER A 36 22.94 -10.81 -3.72
C SER A 36 22.72 -12.11 -2.97
N SER A 37 23.52 -13.14 -3.27
CA SER A 37 23.43 -14.41 -2.54
C SER A 37 23.67 -14.22 -1.05
N ILE A 38 22.89 -14.92 -0.22
CA ILE A 38 23.08 -14.98 1.23
C ILE A 38 23.28 -16.44 1.60
N LYS A 39 24.41 -16.75 2.23
CA LYS A 39 24.71 -18.07 2.78
C LYS A 39 24.94 -17.97 4.27
N SER A 40 24.03 -18.53 5.05
CA SER A 40 24.16 -18.72 6.49
C SER A 40 23.65 -20.12 6.87
N ILE A 41 23.77 -20.47 8.14
CA ILE A 41 23.42 -21.81 8.63
C ILE A 41 21.92 -22.13 8.47
N ASP A 42 21.07 -21.09 8.51
CA ASP A 42 19.60 -21.20 8.47
C ASP A 42 18.98 -20.64 7.17
N LEU A 43 19.79 -20.06 6.27
CA LEU A 43 19.33 -19.38 5.06
C LEU A 43 20.32 -19.57 3.92
N ASN A 44 19.86 -20.17 2.82
CA ASN A 44 20.64 -20.32 1.60
C ASN A 44 19.90 -19.70 0.41
N PHE A 45 20.07 -18.39 0.25
CA PHE A 45 19.49 -17.64 -0.86
C PHE A 45 20.47 -17.55 -2.03
N ASP A 46 20.12 -18.19 -3.15
CA ASP A 46 20.87 -18.08 -4.40
C ASP A 46 20.42 -16.84 -5.18
N GLY A 47 21.09 -15.72 -4.90
CA GLY A 47 20.86 -14.41 -5.51
C GLY A 47 21.52 -14.16 -6.87
N ILE A 48 21.50 -12.89 -7.28
CA ILE A 48 22.10 -12.30 -8.48
C ILE A 48 23.40 -11.58 -8.08
N ASN A 49 24.54 -12.25 -8.24
CA ASN A 49 25.85 -11.67 -7.89
C ASN A 49 26.50 -10.89 -9.05
N THR A 50 25.92 -10.95 -10.24
CA THR A 50 26.40 -10.30 -11.47
C THR A 50 25.78 -8.93 -11.71
N ALA A 51 24.90 -8.47 -10.80
CA ALA A 51 24.26 -7.16 -10.92
C ALA A 51 25.34 -6.06 -10.82
N ILE A 52 25.28 -5.09 -11.72
CA ILE A 52 26.18 -3.94 -11.77
C ILE A 52 25.40 -2.72 -11.31
N GLU A 53 25.96 -1.97 -10.36
CA GLU A 53 25.41 -0.68 -9.96
C GLU A 53 25.54 0.31 -11.11
N LEU A 54 24.40 0.90 -11.51
CA LEU A 54 24.34 1.85 -12.63
C LEU A 54 24.58 3.28 -12.16
N ALA A 55 24.35 3.57 -10.88
CA ALA A 55 24.65 4.87 -10.30
C ALA A 55 26.18 5.04 -10.14
N PRO A 56 26.78 6.12 -10.69
CA PRO A 56 28.24 6.29 -10.68
C PRO A 56 28.82 6.55 -9.28
N GLU A 57 28.06 7.23 -8.41
CA GLU A 57 28.46 7.56 -7.03
C GLU A 57 27.23 7.44 -6.10
N PRO A 58 26.78 6.23 -5.75
CA PRO A 58 25.51 6.02 -5.04
C PRO A 58 25.40 6.80 -3.73
N GLU A 59 26.49 6.86 -2.96
CA GLU A 59 26.54 7.55 -1.67
C GLU A 59 26.38 9.07 -1.81
N LYS A 60 27.10 9.67 -2.75
CA LYS A 60 27.00 11.10 -3.04
C LYS A 60 25.62 11.45 -3.57
N LEU A 61 25.07 10.64 -4.48
CA LEU A 61 23.72 10.81 -4.98
C LEU A 61 22.68 10.69 -3.87
N PHE A 62 22.86 9.77 -2.93
CA PHE A 62 21.98 9.64 -1.78
C PHE A 62 21.98 10.91 -0.91
N GLN A 63 23.15 11.49 -0.65
CA GLN A 63 23.28 12.74 0.10
C GLN A 63 22.69 13.94 -0.64
N GLU A 64 22.97 14.08 -1.94
CA GLU A 64 22.42 15.16 -2.78
C GLU A 64 20.90 15.07 -2.95
N LEU A 65 20.35 13.86 -2.97
CA LEU A 65 18.91 13.60 -3.12
C LEU A 65 18.18 13.50 -1.77
N LYS A 66 18.86 13.77 -0.64
CA LYS A 66 18.22 13.74 0.66
C LYS A 66 17.16 14.83 0.76
N ARG A 67 15.89 14.43 0.77
CA ARG A 67 14.73 15.33 0.83
C ARG A 67 14.07 15.42 2.21
N VAL A 68 14.37 14.48 3.10
CA VAL A 68 13.62 14.28 4.34
C VAL A 68 14.50 14.07 5.56
N ILE A 69 13.96 14.40 6.72
CA ILE A 69 14.43 13.99 8.04
C ILE A 69 13.41 13.01 8.62
N ILE A 70 13.87 11.87 9.13
CA ILE A 70 13.01 10.88 9.76
C ILE A 70 13.17 10.99 11.28
N HIS A 71 12.10 11.41 11.95
CA HIS A 71 11.98 11.42 13.40
C HIS A 71 11.53 10.04 13.86
N LYS A 72 12.44 9.33 14.52
CA LYS A 72 12.18 8.00 15.08
C LYS A 72 11.07 8.05 16.13
N SER A 73 10.28 6.99 16.20
CA SER A 73 9.23 6.88 17.22
C SER A 73 9.86 6.63 18.59
N GLU A 74 9.27 7.23 19.62
CA GLU A 74 9.40 6.74 20.99
C GLU A 74 8.79 5.33 21.08
N GLU A 75 9.31 4.47 21.98
CA GLU A 75 8.74 3.12 22.21
C GLU A 75 7.30 3.17 22.78
N ARG A 76 6.87 4.34 23.25
CA ARG A 76 5.51 4.59 23.74
C ARG A 76 4.49 4.46 22.60
N LYS A 77 3.49 3.60 22.82
CA LYS A 77 2.30 3.49 21.96
C LYS A 77 1.36 4.67 22.19
N LEU A 78 0.89 5.29 21.12
CA LEU A 78 -0.02 6.45 21.14
C LEU A 78 -1.46 6.03 20.81
N SER A 79 -2.41 6.71 21.43
CA SER A 79 -3.83 6.66 21.09
C SER A 79 -4.16 7.51 19.85
N PHE A 80 -5.33 7.28 19.25
CA PHE A 80 -5.77 8.05 18.08
C PHE A 80 -5.89 9.55 18.38
N ILE A 81 -6.31 9.93 19.59
CA ILE A 81 -6.47 11.34 19.96
C ILE A 81 -5.12 12.04 20.16
N GLU A 82 -4.13 11.34 20.71
CA GLU A 82 -2.75 11.86 20.83
C GLU A 82 -2.13 12.07 19.45
N ILE A 83 -2.34 11.13 18.52
CA ILE A 83 -1.84 11.24 17.15
C ILE A 83 -2.54 12.40 16.42
N ALA A 84 -3.86 12.50 16.51
CA ALA A 84 -4.62 13.60 15.90
C ALA A 84 -4.20 14.97 16.47
N THR A 85 -3.94 15.06 17.77
CA THR A 85 -3.40 16.28 18.40
C THR A 85 -2.02 16.63 17.83
N LYS A 86 -1.14 15.64 17.62
CA LYS A 86 0.17 15.88 17.01
C LYS A 86 0.08 16.31 15.55
N ILE A 87 -0.83 15.71 14.77
CA ILE A 87 -1.08 16.04 13.37
C ILE A 87 -1.57 17.49 13.24
N SER A 88 -2.49 17.92 14.09
CA SER A 88 -3.09 19.26 14.06
C SER A 88 -2.12 20.41 14.39
N ASN A 89 -0.86 20.12 14.76
CA ASN A 89 0.18 21.14 14.92
C ASN A 89 0.81 21.58 13.59
N TYR A 90 0.42 20.97 12.48
CA TYR A 90 0.93 21.24 11.15
C TYR A 90 -0.22 21.50 10.18
N ASP A 91 0.00 22.32 9.16
CA ASP A 91 -1.04 22.63 8.20
C ASP A 91 -1.31 21.49 7.22
N GLN A 92 -0.26 20.89 6.66
CA GLN A 92 -0.38 19.94 5.55
C GLN A 92 0.26 18.61 5.92
N VAL A 93 -0.57 17.60 6.22
CA VAL A 93 -0.09 16.32 6.75
C VAL A 93 -0.67 15.12 6.01
N LEU A 94 0.22 14.21 5.63
CA LEU A 94 -0.14 12.86 5.20
C LEU A 94 0.10 11.88 6.35
N THR A 95 -0.95 11.20 6.79
CA THR A 95 -0.89 10.15 7.82
C THR A 95 -1.11 8.78 7.19
N ILE A 96 -0.17 7.86 7.38
CA ILE A 96 -0.21 6.52 6.81
C ILE A 96 -0.16 5.48 7.94
N VAL A 97 -1.16 4.60 7.96
CA VAL A 97 -1.27 3.51 8.95
C VAL A 97 -1.36 2.13 8.32
N ASN A 98 -1.20 1.10 9.14
CA ASN A 98 -1.14 -0.30 8.67
C ASN A 98 -2.52 -0.94 8.51
N ARG A 99 -3.52 -0.52 9.31
CA ARG A 99 -4.88 -1.10 9.28
C ARG A 99 -5.91 -0.02 8.93
N LYS A 100 -6.99 -0.43 8.26
CA LYS A 100 -8.13 0.46 7.97
C LYS A 100 -8.87 0.94 9.22
N SER A 101 -8.91 0.09 10.25
CA SER A 101 -9.48 0.46 11.56
C SER A 101 -8.74 1.64 12.17
N ASP A 102 -7.41 1.66 12.05
CA ASP A 102 -6.57 2.72 12.61
C ASP A 102 -6.74 4.02 11.82
N SER A 103 -6.90 3.92 10.49
CA SER A 103 -7.10 5.11 9.64
C SER A 103 -8.43 5.76 9.96
N SER A 104 -9.49 4.97 10.11
CA SER A 104 -10.81 5.49 10.51
C SER A 104 -10.76 6.10 11.91
N GLY A 105 -10.10 5.41 12.86
CA GLY A 105 -9.90 5.87 14.22
C GLY A 105 -9.25 7.25 14.31
N ILE A 106 -8.16 7.49 13.56
CA ILE A 106 -7.48 8.79 13.51
C ILE A 106 -8.33 9.82 12.74
N PHE A 107 -8.88 9.45 11.58
CA PHE A 107 -9.69 10.35 10.75
C PHE A 107 -10.87 10.94 11.52
N ASN A 108 -11.51 10.15 12.38
CA ASN A 108 -12.65 10.60 13.19
C ASN A 108 -12.26 11.62 14.27
N GLN A 109 -10.99 11.68 14.69
CA GLN A 109 -10.49 12.66 15.66
C GLN A 109 -10.03 13.98 15.03
N LEU A 110 -9.84 14.02 13.71
CA LEU A 110 -9.41 15.22 12.99
C LEU A 110 -10.61 16.13 12.67
N THR A 111 -10.33 17.42 12.49
CA THR A 111 -11.31 18.44 12.07
C THR A 111 -10.74 19.26 10.89
N GLY A 112 -11.58 20.10 10.27
CA GLY A 112 -11.17 20.90 9.11
C GLY A 112 -11.12 20.11 7.80
N ASN A 113 -10.19 20.47 6.91
CA ASN A 113 -10.02 19.85 5.59
C ASN A 113 -9.35 18.47 5.71
N LYS A 114 -10.10 17.48 6.19
CA LYS A 114 -9.63 16.10 6.33
C LYS A 114 -10.14 15.22 5.19
N TYR A 115 -9.29 14.29 4.76
CA TYR A 115 -9.57 13.36 3.68
C TYR A 115 -9.16 11.95 4.07
N TYR A 116 -9.98 10.98 3.66
CA TYR A 116 -9.74 9.56 3.89
C TYR A 116 -9.42 8.89 2.55
N LEU A 117 -8.34 8.11 2.47
CA LEU A 117 -7.95 7.45 1.23
C LEU A 117 -7.55 6.00 1.47
N THR A 118 -8.50 5.09 1.29
CA THR A 118 -8.27 3.64 1.44
C THR A 118 -8.88 2.84 0.29
N THR A 119 -8.67 1.53 0.31
CA THR A 119 -9.24 0.63 -0.72
C THR A 119 -10.76 0.43 -0.59
N ASN A 120 -11.42 1.04 0.41
CA ASN A 120 -12.89 1.03 0.51
C ASN A 120 -13.55 2.01 -0.47
N LEU A 121 -12.75 2.89 -1.07
CA LEU A 121 -13.19 3.88 -2.04
C LEU A 121 -13.01 3.34 -3.46
N CYS A 122 -13.94 3.65 -4.36
CA CYS A 122 -13.81 3.27 -5.76
C CYS A 122 -12.72 4.12 -6.42
N ALA A 123 -12.25 3.73 -7.62
CA ALA A 123 -11.17 4.45 -8.29
C ALA A 123 -11.53 5.90 -8.61
N GLU A 124 -12.78 6.18 -9.02
CA GLU A 124 -13.22 7.54 -9.31
C GLU A 124 -13.24 8.41 -8.04
N HIS A 125 -13.78 7.87 -6.95
CA HIS A 125 -13.81 8.58 -5.66
C HIS A 125 -12.40 8.92 -5.15
N ARG A 126 -11.46 7.96 -5.24
CA ARG A 126 -10.05 8.22 -4.91
C ARG A 126 -9.45 9.34 -5.76
N ARG A 127 -9.77 9.39 -7.06
CA ARG A 127 -9.31 10.45 -7.96
C ARG A 127 -9.85 11.81 -7.54
N ASP A 128 -11.13 11.89 -7.18
CA ASP A 128 -11.76 13.13 -6.72
C ASP A 128 -11.10 13.66 -5.43
N ILE A 129 -10.86 12.77 -4.46
CA ILE A 129 -10.16 13.13 -3.21
C ILE A 129 -8.76 13.63 -3.49
N LEU A 130 -7.99 12.91 -4.32
CA LEU A 130 -6.63 13.32 -4.67
C LEU A 130 -6.59 14.66 -5.40
N LYS A 131 -7.58 14.95 -6.24
CA LYS A 131 -7.70 16.26 -6.89
C LYS A 131 -7.92 17.39 -5.87
N LYS A 132 -8.80 17.17 -4.89
CA LYS A 132 -9.05 18.14 -3.80
C LYS A 132 -7.80 18.35 -2.94
N VAL A 133 -7.17 17.27 -2.50
CA VAL A 133 -5.93 17.31 -1.71
C VAL A 133 -4.83 18.07 -2.46
N LYS A 134 -4.61 17.79 -3.75
CA LYS A 134 -3.66 18.54 -4.58
C LYS A 134 -3.95 20.03 -4.63
N SER A 135 -5.23 20.41 -4.74
CA SER A 135 -5.63 21.81 -4.74
C SER A 135 -5.31 22.51 -3.42
N HIS A 136 -5.61 21.87 -2.28
CA HIS A 136 -5.26 22.44 -0.97
C HIS A 136 -3.75 22.56 -0.81
N LEU A 137 -2.99 21.54 -1.21
CA LEU A 137 -1.52 21.55 -1.18
C LEU A 137 -0.96 22.72 -1.99
N SER A 138 -1.40 22.89 -3.24
CA SER A 138 -0.91 23.98 -4.10
C SER A 138 -1.29 25.37 -3.62
N ASN A 139 -2.38 25.50 -2.86
CA ASN A 139 -2.85 26.77 -2.32
C ASN A 139 -2.24 27.10 -0.95
N GLY A 140 -1.43 26.21 -0.36
CA GLY A 140 -0.92 26.39 1.00
C GLY A 140 -2.00 26.28 2.08
N GLU A 141 -3.15 25.68 1.76
CA GLU A 141 -4.26 25.51 2.71
C GLU A 141 -4.00 24.30 3.61
N SER A 142 -4.45 24.37 4.87
CA SER A 142 -4.36 23.24 5.78
C SER A 142 -5.16 22.05 5.22
N VAL A 143 -4.56 20.87 5.20
CA VAL A 143 -5.14 19.63 4.68
C VAL A 143 -4.55 18.40 5.38
N TYR A 144 -5.43 17.51 5.82
CA TYR A 144 -5.06 16.28 6.51
C TYR A 144 -5.50 15.07 5.70
N LEU A 145 -4.56 14.30 5.15
CA LEU A 145 -4.87 13.08 4.41
C LEU A 145 -4.53 11.85 5.26
N VAL A 146 -5.52 11.04 5.62
CA VAL A 146 -5.33 9.77 6.32
C VAL A 146 -5.49 8.60 5.35
N SER A 147 -4.48 7.75 5.24
CA SER A 147 -4.43 6.64 4.29
C SER A 147 -3.84 5.36 4.91
N THR A 148 -3.99 4.25 4.20
CA THR A 148 -3.25 3.02 4.45
C THR A 148 -2.08 2.92 3.44
N GLN A 149 -1.49 1.73 3.25
CA GLN A 149 -0.42 1.51 2.25
C GLN A 149 -0.80 1.82 0.79
N LEU A 150 -2.07 2.17 0.52
CA LEU A 150 -2.54 2.51 -0.82
C LEU A 150 -1.74 3.67 -1.44
N ILE A 151 -1.31 4.63 -0.63
CA ILE A 151 -0.62 5.83 -1.10
C ILE A 151 0.88 5.59 -1.41
N GLU A 152 1.43 4.48 -0.94
CA GLU A 152 2.86 4.19 -1.02
C GLU A 152 3.31 3.95 -2.47
N ALA A 153 2.43 3.43 -3.33
CA ALA A 153 2.72 3.18 -4.74
C ALA A 153 1.70 3.83 -5.69
N GLY A 154 2.20 4.55 -6.70
CA GLY A 154 1.40 4.99 -7.84
C GLY A 154 0.50 6.21 -7.62
N VAL A 155 0.62 6.90 -6.48
CA VAL A 155 -0.10 8.16 -6.23
C VAL A 155 0.85 9.34 -6.23
N ASP A 156 0.54 10.31 -7.07
CA ASP A 156 1.34 11.51 -7.26
C ASP A 156 0.91 12.60 -6.27
N ILE A 157 1.42 12.56 -5.04
CA ILE A 157 1.21 13.59 -4.01
C ILE A 157 2.56 13.93 -3.35
N ASP A 158 2.65 15.14 -2.83
CA ASP A 158 3.83 15.64 -2.12
C ASP A 158 3.38 16.47 -0.91
N PHE A 159 3.78 16.06 0.29
CA PHE A 159 3.44 16.71 1.55
C PHE A 159 4.70 17.24 2.25
N PRO A 160 4.62 18.34 3.00
CA PRO A 160 5.74 18.78 3.83
C PRO A 160 5.97 17.89 5.05
N ILE A 161 4.88 17.31 5.58
CA ILE A 161 4.88 16.51 6.81
C ILE A 161 4.19 15.17 6.57
N VAL A 162 4.86 14.09 6.97
CA VAL A 162 4.31 12.73 6.91
C VAL A 162 4.35 12.09 8.30
N PHE A 163 3.21 11.59 8.76
CA PHE A 163 3.12 10.72 9.93
C PHE A 163 2.97 9.27 9.47
N ARG A 164 3.90 8.38 9.82
CA ARG A 164 3.85 6.97 9.43
C ARG A 164 3.83 6.07 10.66
N ALA A 165 2.77 5.27 10.80
CA ALA A 165 2.77 4.20 11.78
C ALA A 165 3.91 3.23 11.45
N VAL A 166 4.70 2.82 12.45
CA VAL A 166 5.86 1.93 12.25
C VAL A 166 5.43 0.68 11.47
N ALA A 167 6.18 0.41 10.40
CA ALA A 167 5.94 -0.63 9.40
C ALA A 167 7.28 -1.16 8.90
N GLY A 168 7.29 -1.95 7.82
CA GLY A 168 8.51 -2.31 7.10
C GLY A 168 9.33 -1.08 6.70
N LEU A 169 10.65 -1.18 6.78
CA LEU A 169 11.56 -0.09 6.40
C LEU A 169 11.41 0.29 4.93
N ASP A 170 11.06 -0.68 4.09
CA ASP A 170 10.70 -0.47 2.70
C ASP A 170 9.44 0.41 2.54
N SER A 171 8.44 0.18 3.39
CA SER A 171 7.20 0.96 3.44
C SER A 171 7.44 2.36 4.02
N ILE A 172 8.33 2.48 5.01
CA ILE A 172 8.78 3.77 5.56
C ILE A 172 9.49 4.59 4.49
N ALA A 173 10.39 3.99 3.72
CA ALA A 173 11.08 4.67 2.61
C ALA A 173 10.11 5.09 1.50
N GLN A 174 9.11 4.27 1.16
CA GLN A 174 8.07 4.65 0.19
C GLN A 174 7.21 5.83 0.70
N ALA A 175 6.87 5.85 1.99
CA ALA A 175 6.19 6.96 2.63
C ALA A 175 7.05 8.24 2.64
N ALA A 176 8.34 8.12 2.94
CA ALA A 176 9.30 9.21 2.86
C ALA A 176 9.40 9.79 1.44
N GLY A 177 9.27 8.96 0.40
CA GLY A 177 9.18 9.41 -1.00
C GLY A 177 7.90 10.19 -1.36
N ARG A 178 6.97 10.36 -0.42
CA ARG A 178 5.79 11.25 -0.52
C ARG A 178 5.94 12.52 0.32
N CYS A 179 7.09 12.70 0.96
CA CYS A 179 7.42 13.85 1.79
C CYS A 179 8.51 14.68 1.09
N ASN A 180 8.24 15.96 0.80
CA ASN A 180 9.12 16.85 0.05
C ASN A 180 9.72 16.20 -1.21
N ARG A 181 8.91 15.43 -1.93
CA ARG A 181 9.29 14.63 -3.10
C ARG A 181 9.90 15.50 -4.19
N GLU A 182 9.37 16.70 -4.41
CA GLU A 182 9.88 17.64 -5.40
C GLU A 182 11.06 18.48 -4.88
N GLY A 183 11.35 18.45 -3.56
CA GLY A 183 12.45 19.19 -2.97
C GLY A 183 12.26 20.71 -2.98
N LYS A 184 11.02 21.18 -2.95
CA LYS A 184 10.67 22.61 -3.12
C LYS A 184 10.35 23.33 -1.82
N LEU A 185 10.41 22.63 -0.68
CA LEU A 185 10.15 23.28 0.60
C LEU A 185 11.24 24.28 0.94
N VAL A 186 10.82 25.45 1.41
CA VAL A 186 11.69 26.52 1.88
C VAL A 186 11.28 26.97 3.28
N ASP A 187 12.24 27.45 4.06
CA ASP A 187 11.98 28.09 5.35
C ASP A 187 11.53 29.55 5.20
N GLU A 188 11.29 30.23 6.32
CA GLU A 188 10.88 31.65 6.36
C GLU A 188 11.90 32.59 5.71
N ASN A 189 13.17 32.17 5.59
CA ASN A 189 14.26 32.92 4.98
C ASN A 189 14.48 32.55 3.50
N GLY A 190 13.66 31.65 2.94
CA GLY A 190 13.78 31.16 1.57
C GLY A 190 14.89 30.12 1.36
N GLN A 191 15.44 29.54 2.43
CA GLN A 191 16.43 28.47 2.36
C GLN A 191 15.74 27.11 2.20
N GLU A 192 16.34 26.20 1.44
CA GLU A 192 15.81 24.86 1.25
C GLU A 192 15.62 24.14 2.59
N LYS A 193 14.41 23.60 2.80
CA LYS A 193 14.03 22.86 4.00
C LYS A 193 13.76 21.40 3.61
N LEU A 194 14.17 20.48 4.49
CA LEU A 194 13.80 19.06 4.36
C LEU A 194 12.37 18.84 4.84
N GLY A 195 11.68 17.87 4.23
CA GLY A 195 10.39 17.38 4.73
C GLY A 195 10.58 16.57 6.00
N GLU A 196 9.55 16.48 6.83
CA GLU A 196 9.64 15.82 8.13
C GLU A 196 8.75 14.56 8.14
N VAL A 197 9.35 13.42 8.47
CA VAL A 197 8.65 12.13 8.59
C VAL A 197 8.66 11.70 10.05
N PHE A 198 7.50 11.67 10.69
CA PHE A 198 7.32 11.25 12.08
C PHE A 198 6.86 9.79 12.13
N LEU A 199 7.70 8.93 12.69
CA LEU A 199 7.32 7.56 13.00
C LEU A 199 6.56 7.50 14.33
N PHE A 200 5.53 6.66 14.40
CA PHE A 200 4.77 6.44 15.64
C PHE A 200 4.31 4.99 15.83
N HIS A 201 4.20 4.55 17.08
CA HIS A 201 3.60 3.27 17.44
C HIS A 201 2.12 3.44 17.80
N LEU A 202 1.28 2.57 17.26
CA LEU A 202 -0.13 2.43 17.65
C LEU A 202 -0.28 1.41 18.78
N GLN A 203 -1.37 1.53 19.54
CA GLN A 203 -1.72 0.58 20.60
C GLN A 203 -1.85 -0.85 20.07
N GLN A 204 -2.52 -1.02 18.94
CA GLN A 204 -2.68 -2.30 18.28
C GLN A 204 -1.55 -2.57 17.28
N ASP A 205 -0.94 -3.75 17.39
CA ASP A 205 0.03 -4.23 16.42
C ASP A 205 -0.65 -4.60 15.10
N PRO A 206 0.04 -4.62 13.94
CA PRO A 206 -0.54 -5.12 12.69
C PRO A 206 -0.98 -6.60 12.82
N PRO A 207 -1.87 -7.10 11.93
CA PRO A 207 -2.27 -8.51 11.95
C PRO A 207 -1.04 -9.43 11.81
N SER A 208 -1.14 -10.64 12.36
CA SER A 208 -0.08 -11.64 12.23
C SER A 208 0.25 -11.94 10.76
N GLY A 209 1.50 -12.33 10.50
CA GLY A 209 2.01 -12.59 9.16
C GLY A 209 3.01 -11.52 8.70
N HIS A 210 3.02 -11.24 7.39
CA HIS A 210 4.05 -10.43 6.75
C HIS A 210 4.17 -9.00 7.32
N LEU A 211 3.04 -8.34 7.61
CA LEU A 211 3.05 -6.97 8.15
C LEU A 211 3.66 -6.88 9.55
N LEU A 212 3.41 -7.88 10.40
CA LEU A 212 4.02 -7.92 11.73
C LEU A 212 5.51 -8.24 11.66
N GLN A 213 5.92 -9.18 10.81
CA GLN A 213 7.33 -9.54 10.64
C GLN A 213 8.17 -8.38 10.09
N THR A 214 7.66 -7.70 9.06
CA THR A 214 8.33 -6.51 8.50
C THR A 214 8.42 -5.38 9.50
N LYS A 215 7.39 -5.17 10.33
CA LYS A 215 7.42 -4.21 11.43
C LYS A 215 8.53 -4.56 12.43
N GLN A 216 8.58 -5.80 12.93
CA GLN A 216 9.58 -6.25 13.91
C GLN A 216 11.02 -6.07 13.39
N ALA A 217 11.30 -6.50 12.16
CA ALA A 217 12.61 -6.30 11.55
C ALA A 217 13.00 -4.81 11.42
N SER A 218 12.01 -3.93 11.29
CA SER A 218 12.25 -2.48 11.21
C SER A 218 12.46 -1.84 12.58
N GLU A 219 11.79 -2.33 13.63
CA GLU A 219 12.00 -1.87 15.01
C GLU A 219 13.47 -2.09 15.44
N ASP A 220 14.07 -3.21 15.05
CA ASP A 220 15.51 -3.46 15.27
C ASP A 220 16.37 -2.41 14.54
N CYS A 221 16.02 -2.05 13.31
CA CYS A 221 16.76 -1.03 12.56
C CYS A 221 16.58 0.37 13.17
N ILE A 222 15.36 0.71 13.61
CA ILE A 222 15.04 1.99 14.25
C ILE A 222 15.89 2.21 15.51
N LYS A 223 16.11 1.16 16.30
CA LYS A 223 16.94 1.21 17.51
C LYS A 223 18.42 1.36 17.21
N ASN A 224 18.93 0.62 16.22
CA ASN A 224 20.37 0.45 16.04
C ASN A 224 21.01 1.39 15.01
N PHE A 225 20.25 2.02 14.12
CA PHE A 225 20.79 2.87 13.04
C PHE A 225 20.24 4.28 13.11
N GLU A 226 21.10 5.30 13.05
CA GLU A 226 20.66 6.71 13.00
C GLU A 226 19.90 7.03 11.71
N GLU A 227 20.47 6.66 10.57
CA GLU A 227 19.88 6.92 9.26
C GLU A 227 19.14 5.69 8.72
N LEU A 228 17.80 5.76 8.76
CA LEU A 228 16.94 4.62 8.49
C LEU A 228 16.85 4.24 7.02
N ILE A 229 16.86 5.21 6.12
CA ILE A 229 16.70 4.99 4.68
C ILE A 229 18.03 4.87 3.93
N HIS A 230 19.14 4.81 4.65
CA HIS A 230 20.47 4.58 4.08
C HIS A 230 20.55 3.19 3.41
N PRO A 231 21.24 3.04 2.27
CA PRO A 231 21.39 1.77 1.57
C PRO A 231 21.84 0.61 2.48
N ASP A 232 22.80 0.84 3.38
CA ASP A 232 23.28 -0.19 4.31
C ASP A 232 22.23 -0.60 5.34
N THR A 233 21.44 0.35 5.86
CA THR A 233 20.35 0.07 6.81
C THR A 233 19.26 -0.75 6.12
N LEU A 234 18.90 -0.42 4.89
CA LEU A 234 17.96 -1.19 4.06
C LEU A 234 18.47 -2.60 3.80
N LYS A 235 19.77 -2.75 3.46
CA LYS A 235 20.40 -4.07 3.27
C LYS A 235 20.32 -4.92 4.53
N GLN A 236 20.62 -4.34 5.70
CA GLN A 236 20.51 -5.04 6.98
C GLN A 236 19.07 -5.45 7.29
N TYR A 237 18.12 -4.54 7.07
CA TYR A 237 16.70 -4.82 7.23
C TYR A 237 16.24 -6.04 6.39
N PHE A 238 16.59 -6.09 5.10
CA PHE A 238 16.22 -7.21 4.24
C PHE A 238 16.89 -8.51 4.66
N ASN A 239 18.16 -8.47 5.08
CA ASN A 239 18.85 -9.65 5.60
C ASN A 239 18.14 -10.22 6.83
N THR A 240 17.76 -9.38 7.79
CA THR A 240 16.97 -9.78 8.96
C THR A 240 15.62 -10.36 8.55
N LEU A 241 14.92 -9.70 7.62
CA LEU A 241 13.61 -10.16 7.15
C LEU A 241 13.68 -11.53 6.47
N PHE A 242 14.71 -11.78 5.65
CA PHE A 242 14.92 -13.07 5.00
C PHE A 242 15.34 -14.16 6.00
N TRP A 243 16.15 -13.83 7.00
CA TRP A 243 16.51 -14.76 8.06
C TRP A 243 15.29 -15.18 8.89
N LEU A 244 14.39 -14.25 9.23
CA LEU A 244 13.12 -14.56 9.91
C LEU A 244 12.20 -15.52 9.11
N LYS A 245 12.41 -15.63 7.79
CA LYS A 245 11.67 -16.56 6.93
C LYS A 245 12.28 -17.96 6.88
N GLN A 246 13.56 -18.11 7.19
CA GLN A 246 14.34 -19.34 7.01
C GLN A 246 14.35 -19.84 5.56
N ASP A 247 15.13 -20.89 5.26
CA ASP A 247 15.34 -21.41 3.91
C ASP A 247 14.04 -21.78 3.17
N LYS A 248 13.13 -22.49 3.86
CA LYS A 248 11.81 -22.84 3.28
C LYS A 248 10.89 -21.63 3.08
N GLY A 249 11.13 -20.52 3.77
CA GLY A 249 10.29 -19.34 3.65
C GLY A 249 10.56 -18.49 2.42
N LEU A 250 11.60 -18.80 1.63
CA LEU A 250 11.91 -18.12 0.37
C LEU A 250 11.38 -18.82 -0.90
N ASP A 251 11.02 -20.10 -0.77
CA ASP A 251 10.28 -20.90 -1.74
C ASP A 251 9.23 -21.76 -1.03
N LYS A 252 8.28 -21.08 -0.35
CA LYS A 252 7.34 -21.74 0.58
C LYS A 252 6.49 -22.80 -0.10
N GLU A 253 6.13 -22.56 -1.35
CA GLU A 253 5.26 -23.44 -2.14
C GLU A 253 6.05 -24.48 -2.95
N GLU A 254 7.37 -24.62 -2.70
CA GLU A 254 8.28 -25.54 -3.39
C GLU A 254 8.26 -25.39 -4.93
N ILE A 255 8.11 -24.16 -5.43
CA ILE A 255 7.98 -23.85 -6.85
C ILE A 255 9.21 -24.32 -7.63
N GLU A 256 10.40 -24.26 -7.03
CA GLU A 256 11.64 -24.71 -7.68
C GLU A 256 11.67 -26.21 -7.93
N LYS A 257 11.09 -27.00 -7.02
CA LYS A 257 10.94 -28.43 -7.18
C LYS A 257 9.93 -28.74 -8.29
N ASP A 258 8.80 -28.04 -8.29
CA ASP A 258 7.75 -28.20 -9.30
C ASP A 258 8.21 -27.78 -10.70
N LYS A 259 9.08 -26.76 -10.82
CA LYS A 259 9.72 -26.36 -12.09
C LYS A 259 10.53 -27.51 -12.67
N ARG A 260 11.33 -28.21 -11.85
CA ARG A 260 12.17 -29.34 -12.29
C ARG A 260 11.37 -30.55 -12.78
N SER A 261 10.15 -30.73 -12.28
CA SER A 261 9.24 -31.80 -12.66
C SER A 261 8.16 -31.36 -13.66
N PHE A 262 8.29 -30.16 -14.25
CA PHE A 262 7.40 -29.59 -15.25
C PHE A 262 5.92 -29.53 -14.81
N GLN A 263 5.65 -29.34 -13.52
CA GLN A 263 4.29 -29.31 -12.94
C GLN A 263 3.63 -27.94 -13.11
N PHE A 264 3.47 -27.48 -14.36
CA PHE A 264 3.00 -26.12 -14.66
C PHE A 264 1.62 -25.80 -14.09
N GLU A 265 0.70 -26.76 -14.05
CA GLU A 265 -0.62 -26.57 -13.45
C GLU A 265 -0.54 -26.32 -11.94
N THR A 266 0.28 -27.10 -11.23
CA THR A 266 0.55 -26.93 -9.80
C THR A 266 1.22 -25.58 -9.52
N ILE A 267 2.23 -25.21 -10.31
CA ILE A 267 2.89 -23.90 -10.21
C ILE A 267 1.85 -22.79 -10.42
N ASN A 268 1.01 -22.87 -11.45
CA ASN A 268 -0.01 -21.87 -11.70
C ASN A 268 -1.02 -21.77 -10.54
N LYS A 269 -1.32 -22.87 -9.85
CA LYS A 269 -2.20 -22.88 -8.67
C LYS A 269 -1.53 -22.24 -7.45
N ASN A 270 -0.26 -22.54 -7.19
CA ASN A 270 0.43 -22.17 -5.96
C ASN A 270 1.17 -20.82 -6.04
N PHE A 271 1.71 -20.46 -7.21
CA PHE A 271 2.37 -19.18 -7.45
C PHE A 271 1.32 -18.07 -7.64
N LYS A 272 0.82 -17.53 -6.53
CA LYS A 272 -0.12 -16.40 -6.52
C LYS A 272 0.55 -15.18 -5.90
N LEU A 273 1.17 -14.35 -6.74
CA LEU A 273 1.82 -13.11 -6.31
C LEU A 273 0.82 -12.10 -5.71
N ILE A 274 -0.39 -12.07 -6.27
CA ILE A 274 -1.51 -11.25 -5.80
C ILE A 274 -2.59 -12.21 -5.32
N ASP A 275 -2.94 -12.12 -4.04
CA ASP A 275 -4.08 -12.85 -3.48
C ASP A 275 -5.35 -12.43 -4.21
N LYS A 276 -6.00 -13.39 -4.88
CA LYS A 276 -7.30 -13.19 -5.54
C LYS A 276 -8.47 -13.28 -4.58
N ASP A 277 -8.24 -13.14 -3.28
CA ASP A 277 -9.29 -13.22 -2.26
C ASP A 277 -10.14 -11.94 -2.18
N SER A 278 -10.40 -11.33 -3.33
CA SER A 278 -11.30 -10.19 -3.41
C SER A 278 -12.18 -10.25 -4.65
N ARG A 279 -13.41 -9.77 -4.49
CA ARG A 279 -14.45 -9.77 -5.52
C ARG A 279 -14.91 -8.33 -5.80
N PRO A 280 -15.13 -7.97 -7.07
CA PRO A 280 -15.50 -6.62 -7.47
C PRO A 280 -16.96 -6.32 -7.13
N VAL A 281 -17.21 -5.13 -6.60
CA VAL A 281 -18.54 -4.59 -6.31
C VAL A 281 -18.66 -3.19 -6.92
N ILE A 282 -19.64 -2.98 -7.78
CA ILE A 282 -19.99 -1.66 -8.31
C ILE A 282 -20.74 -0.89 -7.22
N VAL A 283 -20.32 0.33 -6.95
CA VAL A 283 -20.86 1.18 -5.87
C VAL A 283 -21.59 2.41 -6.42
N PRO A 284 -22.61 2.91 -5.69
CA PRO A 284 -23.46 4.04 -6.09
C PRO A 284 -22.76 5.39 -5.87
N TYR A 285 -21.57 5.59 -6.44
CA TYR A 285 -20.83 6.85 -6.37
C TYR A 285 -20.95 7.63 -7.68
N LYS A 286 -21.53 8.85 -7.64
CA LYS A 286 -21.76 9.69 -8.83
C LYS A 286 -22.43 8.90 -9.97
N GLU A 287 -21.87 8.90 -11.19
CA GLU A 287 -22.38 8.15 -12.34
C GLU A 287 -22.48 6.63 -12.09
N GLY A 288 -21.80 6.11 -11.07
CA GLY A 288 -21.97 4.73 -10.61
C GLY A 288 -23.42 4.40 -10.26
N LYS A 289 -24.20 5.37 -9.75
CA LYS A 289 -25.65 5.20 -9.49
C LYS A 289 -26.42 4.90 -10.76
N ASP A 290 -26.24 5.72 -11.79
CA ASP A 290 -26.91 5.57 -13.07
C ASP A 290 -26.47 4.28 -13.79
N LEU A 291 -25.18 3.95 -13.69
CA LEU A 291 -24.63 2.73 -14.28
C LEU A 291 -25.18 1.46 -13.63
N ILE A 292 -25.41 1.46 -12.32
CA ILE A 292 -26.06 0.34 -11.62
C ILE A 292 -27.47 0.12 -12.19
N VAL A 293 -28.27 1.18 -12.29
CA VAL A 293 -29.64 1.11 -12.84
C VAL A 293 -29.63 0.62 -14.28
N GLN A 294 -28.73 1.14 -15.12
CA GLN A 294 -28.59 0.71 -16.52
C GLN A 294 -28.19 -0.76 -16.64
N LEU A 295 -27.26 -1.22 -15.81
CA LEU A 295 -26.83 -2.62 -15.78
C LEU A 295 -27.96 -3.55 -15.36
N GLN A 296 -28.68 -3.22 -14.28
CA GLN A 296 -29.83 -4.00 -13.82
C GLN A 296 -30.93 -4.07 -14.89
N ASN A 297 -31.25 -2.94 -15.53
CA ASN A 297 -32.22 -2.91 -16.63
C ASN A 297 -31.76 -3.71 -17.84
N SER A 298 -30.46 -3.70 -18.18
CA SER A 298 -29.93 -4.46 -19.31
C SER A 298 -30.11 -5.97 -19.13
N VAL A 299 -29.90 -6.47 -17.91
CA VAL A 299 -30.08 -7.89 -17.56
C VAL A 299 -31.56 -8.27 -17.68
N VAL A 300 -32.46 -7.44 -17.15
CA VAL A 300 -33.92 -7.69 -17.17
C VAL A 300 -34.50 -7.63 -18.58
N GLN A 301 -34.08 -6.64 -19.39
CA GLN A 301 -34.69 -6.38 -20.69
C GLN A 301 -34.08 -7.21 -21.83
N ASN A 302 -32.76 -7.41 -21.82
CA ASN A 302 -32.05 -7.98 -22.95
C ASN A 302 -31.57 -9.41 -22.70
N ASN A 303 -31.71 -9.93 -21.48
CA ASN A 303 -31.22 -11.26 -21.07
C ASN A 303 -29.70 -11.46 -21.28
N PHE A 304 -28.93 -10.37 -21.41
CA PHE A 304 -27.47 -10.36 -21.46
C PHE A 304 -26.93 -9.06 -20.84
N VAL A 305 -25.67 -9.08 -20.39
CA VAL A 305 -25.01 -7.91 -19.80
C VAL A 305 -24.30 -7.08 -20.88
N ASP A 306 -24.52 -5.77 -20.87
CA ASP A 306 -23.76 -4.88 -21.74
C ASP A 306 -22.32 -4.69 -21.24
N TYR A 307 -21.37 -5.33 -21.91
CA TYR A 307 -19.94 -5.20 -21.61
C TYR A 307 -19.40 -3.77 -21.73
N LYS A 308 -20.03 -2.88 -22.51
CA LYS A 308 -19.65 -1.46 -22.54
C LYS A 308 -20.00 -0.78 -21.22
N LEU A 309 -21.14 -1.13 -20.63
CA LEU A 309 -21.52 -0.65 -19.30
C LEU A 309 -20.58 -1.20 -18.24
N ILE A 310 -20.25 -2.51 -18.27
CA ILE A 310 -19.25 -3.08 -17.33
C ILE A 310 -17.93 -2.31 -17.39
N ARG A 311 -17.40 -2.06 -18.59
CA ARG A 311 -16.14 -1.32 -18.76
C ARG A 311 -16.23 0.10 -18.20
N LYS A 312 -17.35 0.80 -18.41
CA LYS A 312 -17.58 2.13 -17.81
C LYS A 312 -17.64 2.05 -16.28
N SER A 313 -18.27 1.01 -15.74
CA SER A 313 -18.44 0.81 -14.30
C SER A 313 -17.15 0.46 -13.55
N GLN A 314 -16.08 0.02 -14.22
CA GLN A 314 -14.82 -0.37 -13.57
C GLN A 314 -14.23 0.72 -12.66
N ARG A 315 -14.39 2.00 -13.01
CA ARG A 315 -13.92 3.12 -12.18
C ARG A 315 -14.76 3.33 -10.90
N TYR A 316 -15.99 2.83 -10.90
CA TYR A 316 -16.93 2.83 -9.78
C TYR A 316 -16.95 1.47 -9.07
N THR A 317 -15.88 0.69 -9.17
CA THR A 317 -15.76 -0.62 -8.51
C THR A 317 -14.85 -0.54 -7.28
N VAL A 318 -15.24 -1.26 -6.23
CA VAL A 318 -14.44 -1.56 -5.04
C VAL A 318 -14.21 -3.07 -4.96
N ASN A 319 -13.01 -3.51 -4.56
CA ASN A 319 -12.74 -4.93 -4.34
C ASN A 319 -12.91 -5.27 -2.86
N LEU A 320 -13.87 -6.13 -2.55
CA LEU A 320 -14.15 -6.62 -1.21
C LEU A 320 -13.50 -7.97 -0.97
N LYS A 321 -13.00 -8.20 0.24
CA LYS A 321 -12.55 -9.55 0.64
C LYS A 321 -13.68 -10.56 0.49
N THR A 322 -13.39 -11.78 0.03
CA THR A 322 -14.41 -12.81 -0.26
C THR A 322 -15.34 -13.06 0.93
N ASN A 323 -14.81 -13.08 2.16
CA ASN A 323 -15.62 -13.26 3.36
C ASN A 323 -16.65 -12.14 3.57
N LEU A 324 -16.24 -10.89 3.39
CA LEU A 324 -17.14 -9.74 3.51
C LEU A 324 -18.14 -9.70 2.35
N TYR A 325 -17.67 -9.97 1.13
CA TYR A 325 -18.52 -10.07 -0.04
C TYR A 325 -19.65 -11.10 0.16
N ASN A 326 -19.30 -12.31 0.60
CA ASN A 326 -20.27 -13.39 0.80
C ASN A 326 -21.26 -13.07 1.93
N LYS A 327 -20.79 -12.41 3.00
CA LYS A 327 -21.67 -11.90 4.07
C LYS A 327 -22.71 -10.93 3.50
N LEU A 328 -22.27 -9.88 2.81
CA LEU A 328 -23.17 -8.86 2.24
C LEU A 328 -24.10 -9.42 1.16
N LEU A 329 -23.64 -10.43 0.40
CA LEU A 329 -24.48 -11.16 -0.55
C LEU A 329 -25.58 -11.95 0.17
N SER A 330 -25.25 -12.66 1.24
CA SER A 330 -26.23 -13.44 2.02
C SER A 330 -27.28 -12.57 2.73
N GLU A 331 -26.92 -11.32 3.04
CA GLU A 331 -27.80 -10.31 3.64
C GLU A 331 -28.62 -9.53 2.58
N GLY A 332 -28.43 -9.80 1.29
CA GLY A 332 -29.13 -9.10 0.19
C GLY A 332 -28.66 -7.66 -0.06
N ILE A 333 -27.62 -7.22 0.64
CA ILE A 333 -27.02 -5.88 0.49
C ILE A 333 -26.31 -5.75 -0.86
N ILE A 334 -25.72 -6.85 -1.33
CA ILE A 334 -25.15 -6.98 -2.66
C ILE A 334 -25.99 -7.94 -3.49
N SER A 335 -26.20 -7.61 -4.77
CA SER A 335 -26.71 -8.54 -5.79
C SER A 335 -25.59 -8.90 -6.78
N GLU A 336 -25.70 -10.02 -7.49
CA GLU A 336 -24.70 -10.42 -8.50
C GLU A 336 -25.24 -10.31 -9.92
N ILE A 337 -24.39 -9.83 -10.81
CA ILE A 337 -24.54 -9.96 -12.26
C ILE A 337 -23.66 -11.10 -12.74
N GLU A 338 -24.28 -12.08 -13.43
CA GLU A 338 -23.62 -13.28 -13.99
C GLU A 338 -22.78 -14.08 -12.98
N GLY A 339 -23.03 -13.94 -11.67
CA GLY A 339 -22.23 -14.58 -10.62
C GLY A 339 -20.80 -14.05 -10.47
N ILE A 340 -20.44 -12.99 -11.18
CA ILE A 340 -19.05 -12.49 -11.25
C ILE A 340 -18.89 -11.12 -10.61
N ILE A 341 -19.84 -10.20 -10.85
CA ILE A 341 -19.75 -8.80 -10.43
C ILE A 341 -20.86 -8.48 -9.43
N GLY A 342 -20.47 -8.01 -8.25
CA GLY A 342 -21.42 -7.51 -7.26
C GLY A 342 -21.95 -6.12 -7.60
N ILE A 343 -23.19 -5.84 -7.24
CA ILE A 343 -23.81 -4.51 -7.21
C ILE A 343 -24.21 -4.21 -5.78
N LEU A 344 -23.78 -3.07 -5.26
CA LEU A 344 -24.28 -2.58 -3.98
C LEU A 344 -25.70 -2.01 -4.16
N ASN A 345 -26.68 -2.63 -3.52
CA ASN A 345 -28.10 -2.28 -3.71
C ASN A 345 -28.54 -1.07 -2.88
N PHE A 346 -27.79 -0.73 -1.82
CA PHE A 346 -28.18 0.29 -0.86
C PHE A 346 -27.11 1.38 -0.76
N ASP A 347 -27.50 2.61 -1.08
CA ASP A 347 -26.65 3.81 -0.96
C ASP A 347 -26.13 4.02 0.46
N SER A 348 -26.89 3.60 1.48
CA SER A 348 -26.51 3.67 2.90
C SER A 348 -25.23 2.92 3.26
N TYR A 349 -24.79 1.99 2.43
CA TYR A 349 -23.56 1.22 2.63
C TYR A 349 -22.34 1.87 1.95
N TYR A 350 -22.50 3.02 1.29
CA TYR A 350 -21.41 3.77 0.68
C TYR A 350 -21.31 5.19 1.25
N HIS A 351 -20.46 5.36 2.26
CA HIS A 351 -20.22 6.63 2.93
C HIS A 351 -19.40 7.59 2.04
N ASN A 352 -19.76 8.89 2.07
CA ASN A 352 -19.12 9.93 1.24
C ASN A 352 -17.63 10.15 1.57
N ASP A 353 -17.21 9.95 2.81
CA ASP A 353 -15.77 9.98 3.17
C ASP A 353 -15.11 8.59 3.27
N LEU A 354 -15.79 7.61 3.89
CA LEU A 354 -15.16 6.32 4.25
C LEU A 354 -15.29 5.24 3.15
N GLY A 355 -16.16 5.44 2.15
CA GLY A 355 -16.46 4.46 1.12
C GLY A 355 -17.36 3.35 1.65
N ILE A 356 -17.11 2.11 1.22
CA ILE A 356 -17.96 0.97 1.61
C ILE A 356 -17.86 0.68 3.12
N LEU A 357 -19.02 0.52 3.76
CA LEU A 357 -19.16 0.23 5.19
C LEU A 357 -19.46 -1.27 5.41
N GLU A 358 -18.88 -1.86 6.46
CA GLU A 358 -19.16 -3.26 6.83
C GLU A 358 -20.48 -3.43 7.58
N SER A 359 -20.91 -2.37 8.28
CA SER A 359 -22.20 -2.23 8.96
C SER A 359 -22.42 -0.74 9.18
N PRO A 360 -23.40 -0.08 8.52
CA PRO A 360 -23.71 1.31 8.78
C PRO A 360 -24.30 1.44 10.19
N ASN A 361 -23.71 2.26 11.06
CA ASN A 361 -24.35 2.66 12.30
C ASN A 361 -25.28 3.86 12.04
N ASP A 362 -26.25 4.11 12.91
CA ASP A 362 -27.16 5.28 12.80
C ASP A 362 -26.40 6.62 12.73
N GLN A 363 -25.19 6.71 13.29
CA GLN A 363 -24.32 7.88 13.19
C GLN A 363 -23.69 8.08 11.81
N ASP A 364 -23.51 7.01 11.03
CA ASP A 364 -22.90 7.03 9.69
C ASP A 364 -23.90 7.46 8.59
N LEU A 365 -25.20 7.52 8.93
CA LEU A 365 -26.30 7.86 8.02
C LEU A 365 -26.73 9.34 8.09
N ILE A 366 -26.13 10.13 8.99
CA ILE A 366 -26.61 11.49 9.34
C ILE A 366 -25.78 12.63 8.71
N ILE A 367 -24.77 12.35 7.87
CA ILE A 367 -23.91 13.40 7.27
C ILE A 367 -24.25 13.69 5.80
#